data_AF-A0A2K4JU79-F1
#
_entry.id   AF-A0A2K4JU79-F1
#
_cell.length_a   1.000
_cell.length_b   1.000
_cell.length_c   1.000
_cell.angle_alpha   90.00
_cell.angle_beta   90.00
_cell.angle_gamma   90.00
#
_symmetry.space_group_name_H-M   'P 1'
#
loop_
_entity.id
_entity.type
_entity.pdbx_description
1 polymer ?
#
loop_
_entity_poly.entity_id
_entity_poly.type
_entity_poly.pdbx_seq_one_letter_code
_entity_poly.pdbx_strand_id
1 'polypeptide(L)' 'AERVELQKTAVLTGDLKAASLVVAGGSRMRGQVEFGWEDAPTGRSATPLRVEPGG' A
#
# COMPACT_ATOMS: atom_id res chain seq x y z
N ALA A 1 -0.62 3.19 11.98
CA ALA A 1 -2.01 3.24 11.49
C ALA A 1 -2.27 1.97 10.71
N GLU A 2 -3.30 1.22 11.07
CA GLU A 2 -3.55 -0.10 10.47
C GLU A 2 -4.13 0.05 9.06
N ARG A 3 -5.08 0.97 8.87
CA ARG A 3 -5.74 1.16 7.57
C ARG A 3 -5.93 2.64 7.26
N VAL A 4 -5.63 3.00 6.00
CA VAL A 4 -5.78 4.35 5.47
C VAL A 4 -6.70 4.31 4.26
N GLU A 5 -7.67 5.21 4.24
CA GLU A 5 -8.62 5.38 3.14
C GLU A 5 -8.59 6.82 2.66
N LEU A 6 -8.09 7.04 1.44
CA LEU A 6 -8.20 8.33 0.80
C LEU A 6 -9.58 8.46 0.16
N GLN A 7 -10.37 9.37 0.73
CA GLN A 7 -11.71 9.73 0.24
C GLN A 7 -11.61 10.58 -1.03
N LYS A 8 -12.73 10.71 -1.75
CA LYS A 8 -12.81 11.54 -2.97
C LYS A 8 -12.25 12.94 -2.69
N THR A 9 -11.33 13.39 -3.54
CA THR A 9 -10.56 14.66 -3.46
C THR A 9 -9.45 14.73 -2.40
N ALA A 10 -9.21 13.66 -1.62
CA ALA A 10 -8.13 13.65 -0.65
C ALA A 10 -6.75 13.77 -1.34
N VAL A 11 -5.87 14.57 -0.72
CA VAL A 11 -4.48 14.75 -1.15
C VAL A 11 -3.58 14.39 0.02
N LEU A 12 -2.71 13.40 -0.17
CA LEU A 12 -1.66 13.04 0.78
C LEU A 12 -0.29 13.43 0.20
N THR A 13 0.49 14.19 0.96
CA THR A 13 1.87 14.54 0.62
C THR A 13 2.80 14.13 1.74
N GLY A 14 3.84 13.37 1.42
CA GLY A 14 4.77 12.79 2.38
C GLY A 14 4.74 11.26 2.35
N ASP A 15 5.62 10.66 3.14
CA ASP A 15 5.77 9.21 3.19
C ASP A 15 4.73 8.59 4.13
N LEU A 16 4.16 7.46 3.73
CA LEU A 16 3.10 6.78 4.45
C LEU A 16 3.51 5.35 4.83
N LYS A 17 3.50 5.06 6.13
CA LYS A 17 3.57 3.70 6.67
C LYS A 17 2.17 3.24 7.07
N ALA A 18 1.64 2.25 6.38
CA ALA A 18 0.31 1.68 6.64
C ALA A 18 0.31 0.18 6.36
N ALA A 19 -0.50 -0.59 7.09
CA ALA A 19 -0.70 -2.00 6.77
C ALA A 19 -1.63 -2.16 5.55
N SER A 20 -2.57 -1.23 5.36
CA SER A 20 -3.48 -1.22 4.22
C SER A 20 -3.77 0.21 3.74
N LEU A 21 -3.77 0.40 2.42
CA LEU A 21 -4.06 1.68 1.76
C LEU A 21 -5.11 1.49 0.66
N VAL A 22 -6.21 2.23 0.75
CA VAL A 22 -7.25 2.31 -0.28
C VAL A 22 -7.30 3.73 -0.83
N VAL A 23 -7.32 3.86 -2.15
CA VAL A 23 -7.33 5.14 -2.85
C VAL A 23 -8.59 5.25 -3.69
N ALA A 24 -9.54 6.10 -3.29
CA ALA A 24 -10.75 6.34 -4.08
C ALA A 24 -10.41 7.08 -5.39
N GLY A 25 -11.17 6.82 -6.45
CA GLY A 25 -11.06 7.55 -7.73
C GLY A 25 -11.15 9.06 -7.52
N GLY A 26 -10.12 9.80 -7.95
CA GLY A 26 -10.00 11.25 -7.76
C GLY A 26 -9.17 11.68 -6.54
N SER A 27 -8.68 10.73 -5.74
CA SER A 27 -7.65 11.00 -4.72
C SER A 27 -6.27 11.12 -5.35
N ARG A 28 -5.35 11.84 -4.72
CA ARG A 28 -3.97 12.02 -5.18
C ARG A 28 -2.98 11.77 -4.05
N MET A 29 -1.86 11.12 -4.35
CA MET A 29 -0.81 10.85 -3.37
C MET A 29 0.57 11.16 -3.97
N ARG A 30 1.42 11.81 -3.17
CA ARG A 30 2.81 12.11 -3.53
C ARG A 30 3.74 11.77 -2.36
N GLY A 31 4.60 10.78 -2.57
CA GLY A 31 5.55 10.29 -1.56
C GLY A 31 5.80 8.80 -1.74
N GLN A 32 6.44 8.17 -0.77
CA GLN A 32 6.62 6.72 -0.72
C GLN A 32 5.55 6.08 0.17
N VAL A 33 5.18 4.83 -0.14
CA VAL A 33 4.35 4.01 0.75
C VAL A 33 5.10 2.75 1.10
N GLU A 34 5.26 2.52 2.39
CA GLU A 34 5.93 1.33 2.92
C GLU A 34 4.91 0.43 3.62
N PHE A 35 4.85 -0.83 3.18
CA PHE A 35 4.06 -1.89 3.79
C PHE A 35 4.99 -2.91 4.47
N GLY A 36 4.49 -3.65 5.45
CA GLY A 36 5.30 -4.69 6.13
C GLY A 36 6.39 -4.14 7.05
N TRP A 37 6.13 -2.96 7.64
CA TRP A 37 6.99 -2.32 8.64
C TRP A 37 6.81 -2.89 10.06
N GLU A 38 5.75 -3.69 10.28
CA GLU A 38 5.60 -4.47 11.50
C GLU A 38 6.67 -5.57 11.50
N ASP A 39 7.31 -5.79 12.66
CA ASP A 39 8.29 -6.85 12.85
C ASP A 39 7.71 -8.18 12.34
N ALA A 40 8.19 -8.62 11.17
CA ALA A 40 7.70 -9.82 10.54
C ALA A 40 7.98 -11.01 11.49
N PRO A 41 6.97 -11.77 11.96
CA PRO A 41 7.25 -13.12 12.41
C PRO A 41 7.88 -13.84 11.21
N THR A 42 9.10 -14.33 11.40
CA THR A 42 9.95 -14.98 10.40
C THR A 42 9.19 -16.15 9.74
N GLY A 43 8.48 -15.91 8.64
CA GLY A 43 7.62 -16.96 8.08
C GLY A 43 6.94 -16.66 6.75
N ARG A 44 7.23 -15.55 6.06
CA ARG A 44 6.73 -15.36 4.69
C ARG A 44 7.69 -15.98 3.70
N SER A 45 7.49 -17.28 3.43
CA SER A 45 7.96 -17.89 2.19
C SER A 45 7.45 -17.04 1.02
N ALA A 46 8.37 -16.35 0.36
CA ALA A 46 8.07 -15.59 -0.84
C ALA A 46 7.72 -16.57 -1.96
N THR A 47 6.46 -17.00 -2.02
CA THR A 47 5.91 -17.57 -3.25
C THR A 47 6.08 -16.49 -4.30
N PRO A 48 6.85 -16.71 -5.38
CA PRO A 48 7.04 -15.69 -6.39
C PRO A 48 5.67 -15.32 -6.95
N LEU A 49 5.32 -14.04 -6.89
CA LEU A 49 4.10 -13.51 -7.48
C LEU A 49 4.13 -13.90 -8.96
N ARG A 50 3.31 -14.89 -9.36
CA ARG A 50 3.16 -15.25 -10.76
C ARG A 50 2.45 -14.09 -11.44
N VAL A 51 3.21 -13.29 -12.17
CA VAL A 51 2.67 -12.28 -13.09
C VAL A 51 2.29 -13.02 -14.36
N GLU A 52 1.00 -13.13 -14.65
CA GLU A 52 0.53 -13.67 -15.93
C GLU A 52 0.68 -12.57 -17.00
N PRO A 53 1.48 -12.78 -18.06
CA PRO A 53 1.47 -11.89 -19.20
C PRO A 53 0.13 -12.06 -19.92
N GLY A 54 -0.64 -10.97 -20.04
CA GLY A 54 -1.93 -10.99 -20.73
C GLY A 54 -1.80 -11.53 -22.16
N GLY A 55 -2.68 -12.47 -22.52
CA GLY A 55 -2.82 -13.03 -23.86
C GLY A 55 -3.73 -12.22 -24.78
#